data_AF-A0A970YQ10-F1
#
_entry.id   AF-A0A970YQ10-F1
#
_cell.length_a   1.000
_cell.length_b   1.000
_cell.length_c   1.000
_cell.angle_alpha   90.00
_cell.angle_beta   90.00
_cell.angle_gamma   90.00
#
_symmetry.space_group_name_H-M   'P 1'
#
loop_
_entity.id
_entity.type
_entity.pdbx_description
1 polymer ?
#
loop_
_entity_poly.entity_id
_entity_poly.type
_entity_poly.pdbx_seq_one_letter_code
_entity_poly.pdbx_strand_id
1 'polypeptide(L)'
;MTESLKTTIWGREFSLPVVYDCYEGETVTPTQIEALDAFTSHLDWIERAKKEVEAYCRECVVEDDENQKKDNIFSYIKPETIFVKRESGHPRIAIICRYRYDPEHGLAVVFSSDGSIKIGAQDIIL
;
A
#
# COMPACT_ATOMS: atom_id res chain seq x y z
N MET A 1 -2.17 3.74 -20.78
CA MET A 1 -2.55 2.34 -20.46
C MET A 1 -2.58 2.26 -18.94
N THR A 2 -3.69 1.89 -18.32
CA THR A 2 -3.73 1.66 -16.88
C THR A 2 -3.12 0.30 -16.64
N GLU A 3 -1.86 0.26 -16.20
CA GLU A 3 -1.22 -1.00 -15.83
C GLU A 3 -1.89 -1.55 -14.58
N SER A 4 -2.22 -2.83 -14.59
CA SER A 4 -2.79 -3.52 -13.43
C SER A 4 -1.85 -4.62 -12.99
N LEU A 5 -1.43 -4.58 -11.72
CA LEU A 5 -0.54 -5.56 -11.14
C LEU A 5 -1.35 -6.61 -10.37
N LYS A 6 -1.11 -7.89 -10.70
CA LYS A 6 -1.60 -9.03 -9.92
C LYS A 6 -0.61 -9.31 -8.80
N THR A 7 -1.07 -9.27 -7.56
CA THR A 7 -0.23 -9.53 -6.39
C THR A 7 -1.03 -10.18 -5.27
N THR A 8 -0.33 -10.82 -4.34
CA THR A 8 -0.90 -11.39 -3.13
C THR A 8 -0.64 -10.45 -1.97
N ILE A 9 -1.71 -9.98 -1.32
CA ILE A 9 -1.64 -9.14 -0.13
C ILE A 9 -2.23 -9.94 1.02
N TRP A 10 -1.44 -10.23 2.05
CA TRP A 10 -1.86 -10.91 3.29
C TRP A 10 -2.63 -12.21 3.03
N GLY A 11 -2.13 -13.00 2.07
CA GLY A 11 -2.71 -14.28 1.67
C GLY A 11 -3.94 -14.20 0.76
N ARG A 12 -4.31 -13.02 0.23
CA ARG A 12 -5.38 -12.88 -0.79
C ARG A 12 -4.85 -12.28 -2.09
N GLU A 13 -5.30 -12.82 -3.21
CA GLU A 13 -4.94 -12.31 -4.54
C GLU A 13 -5.75 -11.06 -4.90
N PHE A 14 -5.07 -10.05 -5.42
CA PHE A 14 -5.66 -8.81 -5.92
C PHE A 14 -5.11 -8.48 -7.31
N SER A 15 -5.94 -7.81 -8.10
CA SER A 15 -5.52 -7.16 -9.34
C SER A 15 -5.73 -5.66 -9.16
N LEU A 16 -4.66 -4.95 -8.80
CA LEU A 16 -4.72 -3.52 -8.46
C LEU A 16 -4.17 -2.66 -9.60
N PRO A 17 -4.79 -1.51 -9.92
CA PRO A 17 -4.19 -0.54 -10.82
C PRO A 17 -2.88 0.00 -10.22
N VAL A 18 -1.90 0.24 -11.09
CA VAL A 18 -0.64 0.90 -10.77
C VAL A 18 -0.72 2.35 -11.25
N VAL A 19 -0.46 3.27 -10.34
CA VAL A 19 -0.42 4.72 -10.61
C VAL A 19 1.00 5.21 -10.38
N TYR A 20 1.59 5.80 -11.40
CA TYR A 20 2.90 6.43 -11.31
C TYR A 20 2.75 7.90 -10.99
N ASP A 21 3.60 8.40 -10.09
CA ASP A 21 3.73 9.83 -9.82
C ASP A 21 4.41 10.50 -11.02
N CYS A 22 3.61 10.96 -11.98
CA CYS A 22 4.05 11.64 -13.19
C CYS A 22 3.09 12.80 -13.45
N TYR A 23 3.64 14.01 -13.66
CA TYR A 23 2.84 15.14 -14.11
C TYR A 23 2.43 14.99 -15.59
N GLU A 24 1.46 15.79 -16.02
CA GLU A 24 1.01 15.79 -17.41
C GLU A 24 2.19 16.07 -18.36
N GLY A 25 2.43 15.12 -19.27
CA GLY A 25 3.55 15.18 -20.23
C GLY A 25 4.85 14.53 -19.76
N GLU A 26 4.94 14.06 -18.51
CA GLU A 26 6.08 13.29 -18.05
C GLU A 26 5.97 11.80 -18.40
N THR A 27 7.12 11.18 -18.66
CA THR A 27 7.23 9.73 -18.83
C THR A 27 7.66 9.09 -17.52
N VAL A 28 7.17 7.87 -17.28
CA VAL A 28 7.63 6.99 -16.20
C VAL A 28 9.14 6.81 -16.32
N THR A 29 9.87 6.96 -15.20
CA THR A 29 11.32 6.80 -15.18
C THR A 29 11.73 5.32 -15.09
N PRO A 30 12.94 4.95 -15.55
CA PRO A 30 13.46 3.60 -15.34
C PRO A 30 13.46 3.19 -13.87
N THR A 31 13.81 4.11 -12.97
CA THR A 31 13.81 3.88 -11.52
C THR A 31 12.42 3.54 -10.95
N GLN A 32 11.34 4.08 -11.51
CA GLN A 32 9.97 3.73 -11.11
C GLN A 32 9.61 2.32 -11.56
N ILE A 33 10.05 1.91 -12.76
CA ILE A 33 9.85 0.56 -13.27
C ILE A 33 10.65 -0.43 -12.42
N GLU A 34 11.92 -0.13 -12.13
CA GLU A 34 12.79 -0.96 -11.29
C GLU A 34 12.23 -1.11 -9.87
N ALA A 35 11.66 -0.04 -9.30
CA ALA A 35 11.01 -0.12 -8.00
C ALA A 35 9.83 -1.08 -8.02
N LEU A 36 8.96 -0.99 -9.04
CA LEU A 36 7.80 -1.86 -9.15
C LEU A 36 8.22 -3.32 -9.29
N ASP A 37 9.23 -3.58 -10.12
CA ASP A 37 9.80 -4.92 -10.29
C ASP A 37 10.37 -5.46 -8.97
N ALA A 38 11.15 -4.64 -8.25
CA ALA A 38 11.67 -5.00 -6.93
C ALA A 38 10.55 -5.32 -5.93
N PHE A 39 9.47 -4.51 -5.90
CA PHE A 39 8.32 -4.76 -5.04
C PHE A 39 7.62 -6.09 -5.38
N THR A 40 7.44 -6.39 -6.67
CA THR A 40 6.84 -7.69 -7.08
C THR A 40 7.71 -8.89 -6.74
N SER A 41 9.03 -8.70 -6.69
CA SER A 41 9.98 -9.74 -6.28
C SER A 41 10.08 -9.94 -4.76
N HIS A 42 9.58 -8.99 -3.95
CA HIS A 42 9.67 -9.00 -2.49
C HIS A 42 8.30 -9.05 -1.81
N LEU A 43 7.49 -10.05 -2.15
CA LEU A 43 6.17 -10.26 -1.50
C LEU A 43 6.26 -10.46 0.03
N ASP A 44 7.42 -10.89 0.55
CA ASP A 44 7.70 -10.94 2.00
C ASP A 44 7.48 -9.58 2.68
N TRP A 45 7.78 -8.46 2.01
CA TRP A 45 7.56 -7.13 2.58
C TRP A 45 6.08 -6.88 2.85
N ILE A 46 5.21 -7.32 1.95
CA ILE A 46 3.75 -7.18 2.09
C ILE A 46 3.27 -7.98 3.29
N GLU A 47 3.77 -9.21 3.46
CA GLU A 47 3.43 -10.07 4.59
C GLU A 47 3.93 -9.48 5.92
N ARG A 48 5.14 -8.91 5.94
CA ARG A 48 5.71 -8.24 7.13
C ARG A 48 4.92 -6.98 7.50
N ALA A 49 4.45 -6.22 6.51
CA ALA A 49 3.64 -5.03 6.72
C ALA A 49 2.30 -5.33 7.41
N LYS A 50 1.79 -6.57 7.32
CA LYS A 50 0.52 -6.97 7.94
C LYS A 50 0.46 -6.57 9.41
N LYS A 51 1.48 -6.94 10.18
CA LYS A 51 1.53 -6.68 11.64
C LYS A 51 1.54 -5.20 11.95
N GLU A 52 2.19 -4.40 11.12
CA GLU A 52 2.26 -2.94 11.29
C GLU A 52 0.92 -2.28 10.96
N VAL A 53 0.21 -2.76 9.94
CA VAL A 53 -1.14 -2.28 9.64
C VAL A 53 -2.13 -2.66 10.74
N GLU A 54 -2.07 -3.89 11.23
CA GLU A 54 -2.90 -4.33 12.37
C GLU A 54 -2.62 -3.50 13.62
N ALA A 55 -1.35 -3.20 13.90
CA ALA A 55 -0.96 -2.34 15.01
C ALA A 55 -1.48 -0.90 14.84
N TYR A 56 -1.37 -0.33 13.64
CA TYR A 56 -1.86 1.01 13.33
C TYR A 56 -3.38 1.11 13.48
N CYS A 57 -4.12 0.09 13.05
CA CYS A 57 -5.58 0.07 13.11
C CYS A 57 -6.13 -0.36 14.48
N ARG A 58 -5.28 -0.78 15.42
CA ARG A 58 -5.67 -1.52 16.62
C ARG A 58 -6.65 -0.76 17.51
N GLU A 59 -6.41 0.53 17.74
CA GLU A 59 -7.26 1.33 18.63
C GLU A 59 -8.70 1.36 18.12
N CYS A 60 -8.90 1.70 16.84
CA CYS A 60 -10.23 1.71 16.22
C CYS A 60 -10.87 0.31 16.15
N VAL A 61 -10.07 -0.75 15.94
CA VAL A 61 -10.59 -2.13 15.92
C VAL A 61 -11.03 -2.59 17.31
N VAL A 62 -10.36 -2.15 18.39
CA VAL A 62 -10.76 -2.48 19.76
C VAL A 62 -12.09 -1.80 20.12
N GLU A 63 -12.35 -0.61 19.58
CA GLU A 63 -13.63 0.09 19.76
C GLU A 63 -14.77 -0.51 18.90
N ASP A 64 -14.45 -1.23 17.84
CA ASP A 64 -15.40 -1.93 16.96
C ASP A 64 -15.53 -3.42 17.35
N ASP A 65 -16.49 -3.70 18.25
CA ASP A 65 -16.85 -5.03 18.76
C ASP A 65 -17.13 -6.08 17.67
N GLU A 66 -17.53 -5.63 16.47
CA GLU A 66 -17.83 -6.50 15.33
C GLU A 66 -16.55 -6.92 14.59
N ASN A 67 -15.61 -6.01 14.43
CA ASN A 67 -14.31 -6.27 13.80
C ASN A 67 -13.32 -6.95 14.76
N GLN A 68 -13.40 -6.67 16.05
CA GLN A 68 -12.62 -7.38 17.08
C GLN A 68 -12.88 -8.90 17.03
N LYS A 69 -14.13 -9.31 16.76
CA LYS A 69 -14.53 -10.73 16.65
C LYS A 69 -14.15 -11.40 15.33
N LYS A 70 -14.00 -10.61 14.26
CA LYS A 70 -13.75 -11.13 12.90
C LYS A 70 -12.31 -11.53 12.66
N ASP A 71 -11.35 -10.97 13.42
CA ASP A 71 -9.90 -11.21 13.28
C ASP A 71 -9.45 -11.21 11.80
N ASN A 72 -9.96 -10.24 11.03
CA ASN A 72 -9.79 -10.20 9.59
C ASN A 72 -9.47 -8.78 9.14
N ILE A 73 -8.21 -8.52 8.79
CA ILE A 73 -7.73 -7.23 8.30
C ILE A 73 -8.57 -6.65 7.15
N PHE A 74 -9.14 -7.50 6.31
CA PHE A 74 -9.94 -7.08 5.16
C PHE A 74 -11.35 -6.59 5.50
N SER A 75 -11.78 -6.65 6.76
CA SER A 75 -13.08 -6.09 7.17
C SER A 75 -13.04 -4.58 7.41
N TYR A 76 -11.84 -4.01 7.53
CA TYR A 76 -11.61 -2.57 7.71
C TYR A 76 -10.56 -1.98 6.77
N ILE A 77 -9.73 -2.81 6.09
CA ILE A 77 -8.81 -2.38 5.04
C ILE A 77 -9.19 -3.00 3.69
N LYS A 78 -9.20 -2.19 2.64
CA LYS A 78 -9.34 -2.68 1.27
C LYS A 78 -8.25 -2.07 0.39
N PRO A 79 -7.29 -2.87 -0.12
CA PRO A 79 -6.34 -2.40 -1.13
C PRO A 79 -7.08 -1.92 -2.39
N GLU A 80 -6.73 -0.74 -2.88
CA GLU A 80 -7.37 -0.12 -4.05
C GLU A 80 -6.38 0.17 -5.17
N THR A 81 -5.15 0.57 -4.86
CA THR A 81 -4.17 1.02 -5.87
C THR A 81 -2.75 0.81 -5.38
N ILE A 82 -1.82 0.57 -6.30
CA ILE A 82 -0.38 0.61 -6.03
C ILE A 82 0.16 1.93 -6.60
N PHE A 83 0.77 2.73 -5.76
CA PHE A 83 1.32 4.03 -6.13
C PHE A 83 2.85 3.98 -6.16
N VAL A 84 3.45 4.47 -7.23
CA VAL A 84 4.90 4.48 -7.43
C VAL A 84 5.39 5.92 -7.41
N LYS A 85 5.99 6.33 -6.28
CA LYS A 85 6.46 7.69 -6.06
C LYS A 85 7.70 7.97 -6.90
N ARG A 86 7.73 9.15 -7.53
CA ARG A 86 8.89 9.65 -8.26
C ARG A 86 9.82 10.35 -7.29
N GLU A 87 10.95 9.70 -7.00
CA GLU A 87 11.97 10.23 -6.11
C GLU A 87 13.37 9.94 -6.68
N SER A 88 14.26 10.95 -6.63
CA SER A 88 15.63 10.78 -7.11
C SER A 88 16.42 9.90 -6.15
N GLY A 89 16.81 8.70 -6.62
CA GLY A 89 17.72 7.78 -5.91
C GLY A 89 17.04 6.74 -5.02
N HIS A 90 15.86 7.02 -4.47
CA HIS A 90 15.15 6.12 -3.56
C HIS A 90 13.66 6.01 -3.92
N PRO A 91 13.30 5.30 -5.00
CA PRO A 91 11.90 5.17 -5.38
C PRO A 91 11.12 4.42 -4.28
N ARG A 92 10.00 5.01 -3.87
CA ARG A 92 9.09 4.46 -2.85
C ARG A 92 7.81 3.94 -3.50
N ILE A 93 7.29 2.85 -2.97
CA ILE A 93 6.03 2.25 -3.42
C ILE A 93 5.04 2.29 -2.28
N ALA A 94 3.77 2.57 -2.57
CA ALA A 94 2.72 2.48 -1.58
C ALA A 94 1.57 1.60 -2.06
N ILE A 95 1.05 0.76 -1.17
CA ILE A 95 -0.29 0.20 -1.35
C ILE A 95 -1.26 1.20 -0.73
N ILE A 96 -2.08 1.79 -1.58
CA ILE A 96 -3.16 2.69 -1.20
C ILE A 96 -4.39 1.85 -0.89
N CYS A 97 -4.87 2.00 0.33
CA CYS A 97 -5.99 1.28 0.88
C CYS A 97 -7.12 2.23 1.23
N ARG A 98 -8.35 1.81 0.96
CA ARG A 98 -9.52 2.37 1.64
C ARG A 98 -9.53 1.88 3.07
N TYR A 99 -9.69 2.82 3.99
CA TYR A 99 -9.75 2.53 5.42
C TYR A 99 -11.14 2.81 5.95
N ARG A 100 -11.74 1.84 6.64
CA ARG A 100 -13.12 1.96 7.15
C ARG A 100 -13.28 3.04 8.21
N TYR A 101 -12.27 3.22 9.06
CA TYR A 101 -12.31 4.17 10.18
C TYR A 101 -11.82 5.57 9.79
N ASP A 102 -11.11 5.71 8.66
CA ASP A 102 -10.77 7.00 8.06
C ASP A 102 -11.06 6.96 6.54
N PRO A 103 -12.34 7.07 6.14
CA PRO A 103 -12.72 7.01 4.73
C PRO A 103 -12.31 8.26 3.94
N GLU A 104 -11.98 9.36 4.60
CA GLU A 104 -11.59 10.63 3.99
C GLU A 104 -10.12 10.61 3.57
N HIS A 105 -9.23 10.13 4.45
CA HIS A 105 -7.80 10.11 4.17
C HIS A 105 -7.27 8.74 3.74
N GLY A 106 -8.06 7.68 3.93
CA GLY A 106 -7.66 6.30 3.66
C GLY A 106 -6.41 5.88 4.45
N LEU A 107 -5.72 4.84 3.97
CA LEU A 107 -4.47 4.36 4.54
C LEU A 107 -3.46 4.06 3.43
N ALA A 108 -2.20 4.41 3.64
CA ALA A 108 -1.08 4.04 2.79
C ALA A 108 -0.11 3.13 3.55
N VAL A 109 0.30 2.05 2.87
CA VAL A 109 1.39 1.16 3.30
C VAL A 109 2.57 1.44 2.39
N VAL A 110 3.56 2.19 2.88
CA VAL A 110 4.73 2.63 2.11
C VAL A 110 5.90 1.68 2.31
N PHE A 111 6.51 1.26 1.22
CA PHE A 111 7.70 0.43 1.11
C PHE A 111 8.84 1.26 0.53
N SER A 112 9.93 1.35 1.27
CA SER A 112 11.15 2.03 0.84
C SER A 112 12.16 1.02 0.28
N SER A 113 13.07 1.47 -0.58
CA SER A 113 14.03 0.58 -1.24
C SER A 113 14.97 -0.14 -0.27
N ASP A 114 15.15 0.37 0.95
CA ASP A 114 15.92 -0.26 2.04
C ASP A 114 15.14 -1.34 2.82
N GLY A 115 13.87 -1.57 2.47
CA GLY A 115 12.99 -2.53 3.15
C GLY A 115 12.22 -1.94 4.34
N SER A 116 12.39 -0.65 4.65
CA SER A 116 11.57 0.04 5.65
C SER A 116 10.11 0.13 5.21
N ILE A 117 9.20 -0.15 6.15
CA ILE A 117 7.76 -0.08 5.99
C ILE A 117 7.23 1.08 6.83
N LYS A 118 6.33 1.90 6.26
CA LYS A 118 5.69 3.02 6.97
C LYS A 118 4.20 3.00 6.72
N ILE A 119 3.41 3.08 7.79
CA ILE A 119 1.94 3.08 7.74
C ILE A 119 1.41 4.45 8.16
N GLY A 120 0.40 4.96 7.47
CA GLY A 120 -0.27 6.20 7.85
C GLY A 120 -1.39 6.58 6.88
N ALA A 121 -1.91 7.81 7.00
CA ALA A 121 -2.84 8.38 6.04
C ALA A 121 -2.23 8.42 4.63
N GLN A 122 -3.05 8.46 3.57
CA GLN A 122 -2.56 8.45 2.19
C GLN A 122 -1.62 9.62 1.85
N ASP A 123 -1.71 10.73 2.59
CA ASP A 123 -0.87 11.92 2.42
C ASP A 123 0.64 11.65 2.65
N ILE A 124 1.02 10.58 3.37
CA ILE A 124 2.44 10.32 3.69
C ILE A 124 3.33 10.01 2.46
N ILE A 125 2.73 9.71 1.30
CA ILE A 125 3.42 9.37 0.06
C ILE A 125 3.30 10.45 -1.03
N LEU A 126 2.42 11.44 -0.83
CA LEU A 126 2.22 12.52 -1.80
C LEU A 126 3.43 13.47 -1.85
#